data_AF-A0A7V5SQR1-F1
#
_entry.id   AF-A0A7V5SQR1-F1
#
_cell.length_a   1.000
_cell.length_b   1.000
_cell.length_c   1.000
_cell.angle_alpha   90.00
_cell.angle_beta   90.00
_cell.angle_gamma   90.00
#
_symmetry.space_group_name_H-M   'P 1'
#
loop_
_entity.id
_entity.type
_entity.pdbx_description
1 polymer ?
#
loop_
_entity_poly.entity_id
_entity_poly.type
_entity_poly.pdbx_seq_one_letter_code
_entity_poly.pdbx_strand_id
1 'polypeptide(L)'
;MDKLHLTDKVLEILRQANSTIQLNELSKLLHIKSDEDDYFLLREILDELVQNKLITKSSKRKYSLKEIPTNKYQGLIEISGDVGILKTNEKHPQKIIIRRRNFNTALDGDEVVVKLLAQREKKKLRGEVIKIINRSKIVFFGTIEFDGDFFFLVPDDSKYYVDFLVPRKYLKDAKIGDKVSARILHWDEPSKSPVAEIIDVLGRTGNPEAEFNSIVKDFNLITEFPDEVLQEITKIHPPQNRVYKSRRDFRNENVITIDPEDAKDFDDALSLKKLENGNFLLGIHIADVSYYVNENSNVDIEARYRGTSVYLVDRVIPMLPEKLSNEVCSLQPNKPRYTFSVIVEITENAEVINYDIAESIIINKRRFNYNEVKNIIDTKKGDLVDLILALYKLSVQLRKKRFEEGGINFNTTEYKFILDAEKFPIQVIEKESTAATQLVEEFMLLANKIVAQHIQT
;
A
#
# COMPACT_ATOMS: atom_id res chain seq x y z
N MET A 1 -24.15 -9.49 -62.93
CA MET A 1 -22.77 -9.62 -62.37
C MET A 1 -22.63 -11.02 -61.73
N ASP A 2 -21.46 -11.68 -61.66
CA ASP A 2 -21.36 -12.96 -60.92
C ASP A 2 -21.49 -12.73 -59.39
N LYS A 3 -22.18 -13.65 -58.69
CA LYS A 3 -22.57 -13.53 -57.27
C LYS A 3 -21.35 -13.31 -56.37
N LEU A 4 -20.24 -13.99 -56.65
CA LEU A 4 -19.00 -13.84 -55.89
C LEU A 4 -18.41 -12.43 -56.03
N HIS A 5 -18.31 -11.93 -57.26
CA HIS A 5 -17.76 -10.61 -57.56
C HIS A 5 -18.63 -9.47 -56.99
N LEU A 6 -19.96 -9.64 -57.00
CA LEU A 6 -20.87 -8.68 -56.39
C LEU A 6 -20.79 -8.69 -54.86
N THR A 7 -20.58 -9.87 -54.25
CA THR A 7 -20.39 -10.02 -52.80
C THR A 7 -19.13 -9.28 -52.32
N ASP A 8 -18.02 -9.42 -53.05
CA ASP A 8 -16.77 -8.73 -52.70
C ASP A 8 -16.91 -7.21 -52.75
N LYS A 9 -17.57 -6.68 -53.79
CA LYS A 9 -17.85 -5.24 -53.91
C LYS A 9 -18.74 -4.71 -52.79
N VAL A 10 -19.76 -5.47 -52.39
CA VAL A 10 -20.63 -5.11 -51.26
C VAL A 10 -19.82 -5.01 -49.97
N LEU A 11 -18.95 -5.99 -49.70
CA LEU A 11 -18.11 -5.99 -48.50
C LEU A 11 -17.07 -4.86 -48.52
N GLU A 12 -16.49 -4.54 -49.68
CA GLU A 12 -15.53 -3.43 -49.82
C GLU A 12 -16.19 -2.07 -49.53
N ILE A 13 -17.38 -1.83 -50.09
CA ILE A 13 -18.15 -0.60 -49.83
C ILE A 13 -18.47 -0.47 -48.34
N LEU A 14 -18.91 -1.56 -47.70
CA LEU A 14 -19.21 -1.55 -46.27
C LEU A 14 -17.95 -1.39 -45.41
N ARG A 15 -16.76 -1.83 -45.86
CA ARG A 15 -15.46 -1.63 -45.17
C ARG A 15 -15.01 -0.18 -45.20
N GLN A 16 -15.22 0.50 -46.31
CA GLN A 16 -14.86 1.91 -46.48
C GLN A 16 -15.87 2.85 -45.81
N ALA A 17 -17.05 2.35 -45.46
CA ALA A 17 -18.10 3.10 -44.81
C ALA A 17 -17.90 3.17 -43.28
N ASN A 18 -17.65 4.37 -42.75
CA ASN A 18 -17.61 4.63 -41.30
C ASN A 18 -19.00 4.67 -40.62
N SER A 19 -20.07 4.27 -41.33
CA SER A 19 -21.45 4.28 -40.83
C SER A 19 -22.35 3.30 -41.58
N THR A 20 -23.58 3.10 -41.12
CA THR A 20 -24.56 2.19 -41.75
C THR A 20 -25.06 2.74 -43.09
N ILE A 21 -25.06 1.92 -44.14
CA ILE A 21 -25.51 2.29 -45.50
C ILE A 21 -26.91 1.70 -45.79
N GLN A 22 -27.81 2.48 -46.39
CA GLN A 22 -29.13 1.97 -46.83
C GLN A 22 -29.04 1.12 -48.10
N LEU A 23 -29.91 0.13 -48.27
CA LEU A 23 -29.99 -0.70 -49.49
C LEU A 23 -29.98 0.12 -50.80
N ASN A 24 -30.74 1.21 -50.81
CA ASN A 24 -30.92 2.14 -51.92
C ASN A 24 -29.69 3.04 -52.16
N GLU A 25 -28.85 3.25 -51.16
CA GLU A 25 -27.54 3.90 -51.32
C GLU A 25 -26.52 2.89 -51.85
N LEU A 26 -26.53 1.67 -51.31
CA LEU A 26 -25.67 0.57 -51.75
C LEU A 26 -25.90 0.23 -53.23
N SER A 27 -27.15 0.18 -53.69
CA SER A 27 -27.47 -0.08 -55.09
C SER A 27 -27.00 1.06 -56.01
N LYS A 28 -27.06 2.33 -55.55
CA LYS A 28 -26.53 3.47 -56.30
C LYS A 28 -25.01 3.42 -56.42
N LEU A 29 -24.30 3.09 -55.34
CA LEU A 29 -22.84 2.95 -55.32
C LEU A 29 -22.36 1.80 -56.22
N LEU A 30 -23.18 0.75 -56.35
CA LEU A 30 -22.92 -0.39 -57.23
C LEU A 30 -23.41 -0.17 -58.67
N HIS A 31 -24.04 0.97 -58.96
CA HIS A 31 -24.68 1.30 -60.25
C HIS A 31 -25.73 0.28 -60.72
N ILE A 32 -26.47 -0.33 -59.77
CA ILE A 32 -27.53 -1.31 -60.03
C ILE A 32 -28.89 -0.62 -59.92
N LYS A 33 -29.70 -0.69 -60.97
CA LYS A 33 -31.06 -0.12 -60.98
C LYS A 33 -32.06 -1.06 -60.34
N SER A 34 -33.14 -0.52 -59.77
CA SER A 34 -34.12 -1.29 -59.00
C SER A 34 -34.96 -2.29 -59.80
N ASP A 35 -34.95 -2.17 -61.12
CA ASP A 35 -35.67 -2.99 -62.09
C ASP A 35 -34.76 -4.03 -62.80
N GLU A 36 -33.48 -4.10 -62.44
CA GLU A 36 -32.52 -5.07 -62.97
C GLU A 36 -32.45 -6.36 -62.12
N ASP A 37 -32.19 -7.51 -62.76
CA ASP A 37 -32.03 -8.80 -62.08
C ASP A 37 -30.89 -8.78 -61.03
N ASP A 38 -29.84 -7.98 -61.28
CA ASP A 38 -28.73 -7.78 -60.36
C ASP A 38 -29.17 -7.13 -59.03
N TYR A 39 -30.32 -6.44 -58.99
CA TYR A 39 -30.88 -5.88 -57.77
C TYR A 39 -31.53 -6.95 -56.87
N PHE A 40 -32.13 -7.97 -57.48
CA PHE A 40 -32.62 -9.13 -56.75
C PHE A 40 -31.44 -9.92 -56.16
N LEU A 41 -30.40 -10.15 -56.96
CA LEU A 41 -29.18 -10.82 -56.53
C LEU A 41 -28.49 -10.07 -55.37
N LEU A 42 -28.44 -8.74 -55.42
CA LEU A 42 -27.91 -7.92 -54.32
C LEU A 42 -28.67 -8.15 -52.99
N ARG A 43 -29.99 -8.26 -53.04
CA ARG A 43 -30.82 -8.53 -51.84
C ARG A 43 -30.53 -9.91 -51.27
N GLU A 44 -30.42 -10.92 -52.13
CA GLU A 44 -30.09 -12.29 -51.74
C GLU A 44 -28.71 -12.35 -51.05
N ILE A 45 -27.69 -11.72 -51.64
CA ILE A 45 -26.34 -11.61 -51.06
C ILE A 45 -26.40 -10.94 -49.68
N LEU A 46 -27.12 -9.83 -49.54
CA LEU A 46 -27.22 -9.12 -48.27
C LEU A 46 -27.93 -9.96 -47.20
N ASP A 47 -28.97 -10.71 -47.55
CA ASP A 47 -29.66 -11.59 -46.61
C ASP A 47 -28.77 -12.79 -46.23
N GLU A 48 -28.00 -13.35 -47.17
CA GLU A 48 -27.00 -14.39 -46.92
C GLU A 48 -25.88 -13.90 -45.98
N LEU A 49 -25.33 -12.70 -46.24
CA LEU A 49 -24.31 -12.08 -45.38
C LEU A 49 -24.83 -11.79 -43.96
N VAL A 50 -26.13 -11.47 -43.81
CA VAL A 50 -26.78 -11.28 -42.51
C VAL A 50 -27.00 -12.63 -41.81
N GLN A 51 -27.47 -13.65 -42.52
CA GLN A 51 -27.63 -15.01 -41.98
C GLN A 51 -26.28 -15.57 -41.49
N ASN A 52 -25.21 -15.33 -42.25
CA ASN A 52 -23.84 -15.70 -41.91
C ASN A 52 -23.19 -14.77 -40.89
N LYS A 53 -23.92 -13.78 -40.36
CA LYS A 53 -23.48 -12.84 -39.31
C LYS A 53 -22.25 -11.99 -39.66
N LEU A 54 -21.96 -11.81 -40.95
CA LEU A 54 -20.83 -10.99 -41.45
C LEU A 54 -21.17 -9.50 -41.45
N ILE A 55 -22.45 -9.17 -41.66
CA ILE A 55 -22.99 -7.81 -41.59
C ILE A 55 -24.21 -7.77 -40.67
N THR A 56 -24.57 -6.59 -40.19
CA THR A 56 -25.81 -6.37 -39.42
C THR A 56 -26.84 -5.63 -40.26
N LYS A 57 -28.14 -5.94 -40.08
CA LYS A 57 -29.27 -5.30 -40.76
C LYS A 57 -30.19 -4.65 -39.74
N SER A 58 -30.42 -3.35 -39.87
CA SER A 58 -31.39 -2.61 -39.04
C SER A 58 -32.81 -2.71 -39.60
N SER A 59 -33.81 -2.35 -38.78
CA SER A 59 -35.23 -2.31 -39.17
C SER A 59 -35.53 -1.39 -40.36
N LYS A 60 -34.66 -0.41 -40.65
CA LYS A 60 -34.76 0.52 -41.80
C LYS A 60 -33.95 0.09 -43.03
N ARG A 61 -33.60 -1.21 -43.16
CA ARG A 61 -32.78 -1.76 -44.25
C ARG A 61 -31.42 -1.05 -44.39
N LYS A 62 -30.82 -0.66 -43.26
CA LYS A 62 -29.42 -0.22 -43.22
C LYS A 62 -28.49 -1.36 -42.86
N TYR A 63 -27.34 -1.42 -43.51
CA TYR A 63 -26.33 -2.46 -43.37
C TYR A 63 -25.00 -1.86 -42.91
N SER A 64 -24.31 -2.55 -42.04
CA SER A 64 -22.92 -2.26 -41.68
C SER A 64 -22.17 -3.55 -41.42
N LEU A 65 -20.85 -3.53 -41.59
CA LEU A 65 -20.03 -4.62 -41.10
C LEU A 65 -20.23 -4.79 -39.60
N LYS A 66 -20.25 -6.06 -39.18
CA LYS A 66 -20.16 -6.37 -37.76
C LYS A 66 -18.70 -6.17 -37.36
N GLU A 67 -18.41 -5.16 -36.53
CA GLU A 67 -17.09 -5.04 -35.91
C GLU A 67 -16.81 -6.36 -35.17
N ILE A 68 -15.81 -7.11 -35.64
CA ILE A 68 -15.20 -8.18 -34.84
C ILE A 68 -14.27 -7.41 -33.90
N PRO A 69 -14.56 -7.34 -32.58
CA PRO A 69 -13.61 -6.76 -31.66
C PRO A 69 -12.29 -7.50 -31.86
N THR A 70 -11.17 -6.79 -31.94
CA THR A 70 -9.86 -7.42 -31.82
C THR A 70 -9.93 -8.31 -30.58
N ASN A 71 -9.88 -9.63 -30.76
CA ASN A 71 -9.92 -10.61 -29.66
C ASN A 71 -8.65 -10.54 -28.79
N LYS A 72 -7.93 -9.41 -28.79
CA LYS A 72 -6.65 -9.17 -28.16
C LYS A 72 -6.76 -7.92 -27.31
N TYR A 73 -6.31 -8.00 -26.07
CA TYR A 73 -6.28 -6.92 -25.10
C TYR A 73 -4.86 -6.78 -24.58
N GLN A 74 -4.39 -5.54 -24.43
CA GLN A 74 -3.10 -5.25 -23.81
C GLN A 74 -3.29 -4.72 -22.39
N GLY A 75 -2.40 -5.12 -21.48
CA GLY A 75 -2.43 -4.63 -20.10
C GLY A 75 -1.42 -5.32 -19.20
N LEU A 76 -1.43 -4.94 -17.92
CA LEU A 76 -0.60 -5.58 -16.89
C LEU A 76 -1.30 -6.83 -16.37
N ILE A 77 -0.57 -7.94 -16.27
CA ILE A 77 -1.08 -9.15 -15.62
C ILE A 77 -0.75 -9.13 -14.12
N GLU A 78 -1.76 -9.32 -13.28
CA GLU A 78 -1.59 -9.54 -11.84
C GLU A 78 -1.88 -11.00 -11.52
N ILE A 79 -0.89 -11.72 -11.02
CA ILE A 79 -0.96 -13.16 -10.75
C ILE A 79 -1.08 -13.39 -9.25
N SER A 80 -2.08 -14.18 -8.86
CA SER A 80 -2.25 -14.70 -7.51
C SER A 80 -2.52 -16.19 -7.57
N GLY A 81 -1.54 -16.99 -7.16
CA GLY A 81 -1.56 -18.45 -7.34
C GLY A 81 -1.76 -18.84 -8.81
N ASP A 82 -2.75 -19.68 -9.10
CA ASP A 82 -3.02 -20.17 -10.46
C ASP A 82 -3.91 -19.24 -11.33
N VAL A 83 -4.18 -18.02 -10.86
CA VAL A 83 -5.10 -17.07 -11.50
C VAL A 83 -4.43 -15.73 -11.76
N GLY A 84 -4.47 -15.31 -13.03
CA GLY A 84 -4.03 -14.00 -13.48
C GLY A 84 -5.22 -13.12 -13.84
N ILE A 85 -5.15 -11.84 -13.54
CA ILE A 85 -6.14 -10.82 -13.92
C ILE A 85 -5.44 -9.78 -14.80
N LEU A 86 -5.97 -9.52 -15.99
CA LEU A 86 -5.48 -8.44 -16.84
C LEU A 86 -6.07 -7.10 -16.38
N LYS A 87 -5.21 -6.16 -15.98
CA LYS A 87 -5.53 -4.74 -15.81
C LYS A 87 -5.26 -4.02 -17.12
N THR A 88 -6.33 -3.58 -17.78
CA THR A 88 -6.26 -2.84 -19.04
C THR A 88 -7.03 -1.52 -18.93
N ASN A 89 -6.55 -0.49 -19.63
CA ASN A 89 -7.21 0.81 -19.74
C ASN A 89 -8.32 0.80 -20.80
N GLU A 90 -8.41 -0.26 -21.61
CA GLU A 90 -9.50 -0.43 -22.57
C GLU A 90 -10.81 -0.62 -21.81
N LYS A 91 -11.86 0.10 -22.23
CA LYS A 91 -13.20 0.04 -21.62
C LYS A 91 -13.84 -1.32 -21.88
N HIS A 92 -13.44 -2.34 -21.13
CA HIS A 92 -14.10 -3.64 -21.11
C HIS A 92 -14.91 -3.78 -19.82
N PRO A 93 -16.22 -4.07 -19.87
CA PRO A 93 -17.09 -4.12 -18.68
C PRO A 93 -16.80 -5.28 -17.71
N GLN A 94 -15.85 -6.16 -18.00
CA GLN A 94 -15.55 -7.37 -17.22
C GLN A 94 -14.06 -7.65 -17.17
N LYS A 95 -13.57 -8.06 -15.99
CA LYS A 95 -12.19 -8.51 -15.77
C LYS A 95 -11.87 -9.75 -16.62
N ILE A 96 -10.76 -9.73 -17.34
CA ILE A 96 -10.27 -10.87 -18.12
C ILE A 96 -9.44 -11.77 -17.20
N ILE A 97 -9.86 -13.02 -17.04
CA ILE A 97 -9.22 -14.00 -16.17
C ILE A 97 -8.37 -14.95 -16.99
N ILE A 98 -7.12 -15.11 -16.59
CA ILE A 98 -6.15 -16.00 -17.23
C ILE A 98 -5.84 -17.11 -16.22
N ARG A 99 -5.79 -18.36 -16.68
CA ARG A 99 -5.42 -19.51 -15.84
C ARG A 99 -3.96 -19.84 -16.05
N ARG A 100 -3.29 -20.44 -15.07
CA ARG A 100 -1.87 -20.83 -15.13
C ARG A 100 -1.42 -21.45 -16.45
N ARG A 101 -2.16 -22.45 -16.95
CA ARG A 101 -1.88 -23.10 -18.25
C ARG A 101 -1.88 -22.17 -19.47
N ASN A 102 -2.41 -20.96 -19.33
CA ASN A 102 -2.52 -19.94 -20.37
C ASN A 102 -1.67 -18.69 -20.05
N PHE A 103 -0.81 -18.72 -19.03
CA PHE A 103 0.15 -17.64 -18.77
C PHE A 103 1.28 -17.62 -19.80
N ASN A 104 1.51 -18.74 -20.49
CA ASN A 104 2.67 -18.88 -21.37
C ASN A 104 3.95 -18.62 -20.54
N THR A 105 4.81 -17.70 -20.96
CA THR A 105 6.01 -17.31 -20.20
C THR A 105 5.82 -16.05 -19.33
N ALA A 106 4.58 -15.57 -19.12
CA ALA A 106 4.32 -14.35 -18.36
C ALA A 106 4.52 -14.54 -16.85
N LEU A 107 5.12 -13.53 -16.22
CA LEU A 107 5.24 -13.43 -14.77
C LEU A 107 4.36 -12.29 -14.24
N ASP A 108 4.18 -12.26 -12.92
CA ASP A 108 3.45 -11.19 -12.25
C ASP A 108 4.03 -9.81 -12.60
N GLY A 109 3.16 -8.84 -12.90
CA GLY A 109 3.55 -7.49 -13.28
C GLY A 109 4.03 -7.33 -14.73
N ASP A 110 4.11 -8.39 -15.53
CA ASP A 110 4.44 -8.26 -16.96
C ASP A 110 3.34 -7.48 -17.71
N GLU A 111 3.75 -6.66 -18.67
CA GLU A 111 2.83 -6.09 -19.65
C GLU A 111 2.66 -7.08 -20.80
N VAL A 112 1.42 -7.52 -21.04
CA VAL A 112 1.12 -8.63 -21.94
C VAL A 112 0.01 -8.30 -22.94
N VAL A 113 0.00 -9.03 -24.05
CA VAL A 113 -1.16 -9.13 -24.95
C VAL A 113 -1.86 -10.45 -24.71
N VAL A 114 -3.17 -10.36 -24.47
CA VAL A 114 -4.02 -11.50 -24.12
C VAL A 114 -5.07 -11.71 -25.19
N LYS A 115 -5.15 -12.92 -25.74
CA LYS A 115 -6.21 -13.34 -26.64
C LYS A 115 -7.40 -13.91 -25.86
N LEU A 116 -8.63 -13.47 -26.16
CA LEU A 116 -9.83 -14.05 -25.55
C LEU A 116 -10.06 -15.49 -26.05
N LEU A 117 -10.42 -16.36 -25.10
CA LEU A 117 -10.84 -17.74 -25.38
C LEU A 117 -12.35 -17.82 -25.63
N ALA A 118 -12.77 -18.81 -26.42
CA ALA A 118 -14.17 -18.99 -26.81
C ALA A 118 -15.11 -19.06 -25.59
N GLN A 119 -16.17 -18.25 -25.64
CA GLN A 119 -17.10 -18.07 -24.53
C GLN A 119 -18.19 -19.16 -24.51
N ARG A 120 -18.56 -19.63 -23.32
CA ARG A 120 -19.89 -20.23 -23.08
C ARG A 120 -20.76 -19.14 -22.44
N GLU A 121 -21.99 -18.97 -22.91
CA GLU A 121 -22.90 -17.89 -22.45
C GLU A 121 -22.92 -17.75 -20.93
N LYS A 122 -22.93 -16.49 -20.44
CA LYS A 122 -22.99 -16.07 -19.01
C LYS A 122 -21.76 -16.34 -18.13
N LYS A 123 -20.59 -16.74 -18.67
CA LYS A 123 -19.36 -16.93 -17.86
C LYS A 123 -18.36 -15.77 -17.94
N LYS A 124 -17.59 -15.61 -16.85
CA LYS A 124 -16.43 -14.70 -16.74
C LYS A 124 -15.51 -14.84 -17.95
N LEU A 125 -15.00 -13.72 -18.46
CA LEU A 125 -14.08 -13.69 -19.60
C LEU A 125 -12.79 -14.45 -19.28
N ARG A 126 -12.35 -15.24 -20.26
CA ARG A 126 -11.10 -15.99 -20.16
C ARG A 126 -10.14 -15.58 -21.25
N GLY A 127 -8.87 -15.49 -20.89
CA GLY A 127 -7.80 -15.13 -21.80
C GLY A 127 -6.66 -16.15 -21.83
N GLU A 128 -5.81 -15.96 -22.82
CA GLU A 128 -4.50 -16.60 -22.98
C GLU A 128 -3.46 -15.56 -23.36
N VAL A 129 -2.33 -15.55 -22.67
CA VAL A 129 -1.20 -14.67 -23.01
C VAL A 129 -0.59 -15.17 -24.31
N ILE A 130 -0.51 -14.28 -25.30
CA ILE A 130 0.10 -14.58 -26.61
C ILE A 130 1.41 -13.84 -26.84
N LYS A 131 1.68 -12.79 -26.07
CA LYS A 131 2.91 -11.98 -26.18
C LYS A 131 3.20 -11.23 -24.88
N ILE A 132 4.46 -11.15 -24.51
CA ILE A 132 4.96 -10.21 -23.49
C ILE A 132 5.46 -8.97 -24.23
N ILE A 133 4.92 -7.81 -23.88
CA ILE A 133 5.31 -6.51 -24.43
C ILE A 133 6.52 -5.99 -23.66
N ASN A 134 6.38 -5.90 -22.34
CA ASN A 134 7.44 -5.48 -21.43
C ASN A 134 7.53 -6.46 -20.27
N ARG A 135 8.71 -7.02 -20.07
CA ARG A 135 9.05 -7.82 -18.89
C ARG A 135 9.15 -6.91 -17.68
N SER A 136 8.52 -7.30 -16.59
CA SER A 136 8.69 -6.64 -15.31
C SER A 136 10.13 -6.82 -14.82
N LYS A 137 10.75 -5.75 -14.31
CA LYS A 137 12.13 -5.78 -13.77
C LYS A 137 12.14 -6.22 -12.30
N ILE A 138 11.28 -7.15 -11.94
CA ILE A 138 11.14 -7.60 -10.56
C ILE A 138 12.35 -8.44 -10.17
N VAL A 139 12.84 -8.18 -8.97
CA VAL A 139 13.78 -9.04 -8.26
C VAL A 139 12.95 -10.06 -7.49
N PHE A 140 13.26 -11.33 -7.65
CA PHE A 140 12.62 -12.40 -6.87
C PHE A 140 13.61 -13.04 -5.91
N PHE A 141 13.06 -13.53 -4.80
CA PHE A 141 13.79 -14.11 -3.68
C PHE A 141 13.49 -15.60 -3.60
N GLY A 142 14.49 -16.36 -3.19
CA GLY A 142 14.38 -17.80 -3.09
C GLY A 142 15.63 -18.45 -2.55
N THR A 143 15.60 -19.78 -2.54
CA THR A 143 16.72 -20.62 -2.08
C THR A 143 17.40 -21.31 -3.26
N ILE A 144 18.73 -21.38 -3.22
CA ILE A 144 19.50 -22.14 -4.21
C ILE A 144 19.42 -23.64 -3.91
N GLU A 145 18.96 -24.40 -4.90
CA GLU A 145 18.97 -25.85 -4.93
C GLU A 145 19.82 -26.38 -6.09
N PHE A 146 20.14 -27.67 -6.03
CA PHE A 146 20.93 -28.35 -7.06
C PHE A 146 20.34 -29.74 -7.31
N ASP A 147 19.97 -30.03 -8.56
CA ASP A 147 19.32 -31.30 -8.92
C ASP A 147 20.32 -32.41 -9.31
N GLY A 148 21.60 -32.07 -9.45
CA GLY A 148 22.66 -32.96 -9.91
C GLY A 148 23.44 -32.41 -11.11
N ASP A 149 22.75 -31.68 -11.99
CA ASP A 149 23.34 -31.11 -13.22
C ASP A 149 23.26 -29.59 -13.23
N PHE A 150 22.20 -29.02 -12.65
CA PHE A 150 21.90 -27.60 -12.69
C PHE A 150 21.56 -27.02 -11.32
N PHE A 151 21.89 -25.74 -11.16
CA PHE A 151 21.42 -24.96 -10.01
C PHE A 151 20.07 -24.34 -10.33
N PHE A 152 19.18 -24.32 -9.35
CA PHE A 152 17.90 -23.65 -9.43
C PHE A 152 17.74 -22.68 -8.28
N LEU A 153 17.03 -21.58 -8.54
CA LEU A 153 16.43 -20.78 -7.50
C LEU A 153 14.97 -21.22 -7.37
N VAL A 154 14.62 -21.75 -6.20
CA VAL A 154 13.25 -22.06 -5.81
C VAL A 154 12.66 -20.82 -5.12
N PRO A 155 11.64 -20.15 -5.71
CA PRO A 155 11.12 -18.90 -5.17
C PRO A 155 10.40 -19.06 -3.83
N ASP A 156 10.46 -18.03 -2.98
CA ASP A 156 9.72 -18.03 -1.71
C ASP A 156 8.22 -17.76 -1.91
N ASP A 157 7.87 -16.90 -2.86
CA ASP A 157 6.49 -16.50 -3.13
C ASP A 157 5.83 -17.43 -4.15
N SER A 158 4.75 -18.07 -3.72
CA SER A 158 3.93 -18.98 -4.54
C SER A 158 3.35 -18.37 -5.83
N LYS A 159 3.34 -17.04 -5.98
CA LYS A 159 2.97 -16.39 -7.25
C LYS A 159 3.96 -16.74 -8.36
N TYR A 160 5.22 -17.02 -8.02
CA TYR A 160 6.21 -17.55 -8.95
C TYR A 160 6.05 -19.06 -9.03
N TYR A 161 5.39 -19.48 -10.09
CA TYR A 161 4.89 -20.83 -10.25
C TYR A 161 5.89 -21.78 -10.96
N VAL A 162 7.15 -21.35 -11.09
CA VAL A 162 8.25 -22.05 -11.76
C VAL A 162 9.56 -21.80 -11.01
N ASP A 163 10.45 -22.79 -11.02
CA ASP A 163 11.81 -22.62 -10.54
C ASP A 163 12.69 -22.01 -11.63
N PHE A 164 13.65 -21.19 -11.22
CA PHE A 164 14.53 -20.48 -12.14
C PHE A 164 15.85 -21.21 -12.29
N LEU A 165 16.19 -21.59 -13.52
CA LEU A 165 17.49 -22.15 -13.83
C LEU A 165 18.58 -21.09 -13.65
N VAL A 166 19.61 -21.41 -12.87
CA VAL A 166 20.76 -20.53 -12.61
C VAL A 166 22.02 -21.18 -13.17
N PRO A 167 22.48 -20.81 -14.39
CA PRO A 167 23.75 -21.27 -14.92
C PRO A 167 24.91 -20.91 -13.99
N ARG A 168 25.91 -21.79 -13.87
CA ARG A 168 27.08 -21.58 -12.98
C ARG A 168 27.76 -20.20 -13.14
N LYS A 169 27.84 -19.68 -14.37
CA LYS A 169 28.40 -18.34 -14.65
C LYS A 169 27.61 -17.18 -14.04
N TYR A 170 26.36 -17.41 -13.66
CA TYR A 170 25.44 -16.44 -13.08
C TYR A 170 25.09 -16.75 -11.61
N LEU A 171 25.77 -17.74 -11.01
CA LEU A 171 25.56 -18.17 -9.63
C LEU A 171 26.25 -17.25 -8.61
N LYS A 172 27.23 -16.44 -9.06
CA LYS A 172 28.16 -15.70 -8.18
C LYS A 172 28.80 -16.66 -7.18
N ASP A 173 28.82 -16.29 -5.90
CA ASP A 173 29.37 -17.10 -4.79
C ASP A 173 28.30 -17.90 -4.04
N ALA A 174 27.08 -17.97 -4.58
CA ALA A 174 25.97 -18.67 -3.93
C ALA A 174 26.22 -20.17 -3.83
N LYS A 175 25.85 -20.75 -2.69
CA LYS A 175 25.94 -22.18 -2.39
C LYS A 175 24.54 -22.78 -2.25
N ILE A 176 24.47 -24.10 -2.35
CA ILE A 176 23.23 -24.86 -2.08
C ILE A 176 22.74 -24.54 -0.66
N GLY A 177 21.47 -24.17 -0.54
CA GLY A 177 20.84 -23.74 0.72
C GLY A 177 21.05 -22.26 1.07
N ASP A 178 21.65 -21.47 0.17
CA ASP A 178 21.72 -20.02 0.36
C ASP A 178 20.43 -19.35 -0.12
N LYS A 179 19.98 -18.38 0.67
CA LYS A 179 18.97 -17.40 0.33
C LYS A 179 19.58 -16.37 -0.60
N VAL A 180 18.91 -16.09 -1.70
CA VAL A 180 19.41 -15.20 -2.76
C VAL A 180 18.32 -14.31 -3.30
N SER A 181 18.75 -13.22 -3.94
CA SER A 181 17.91 -12.42 -4.83
C SER A 181 18.38 -12.58 -6.27
N ALA A 182 17.46 -12.60 -7.22
CA ALA A 182 17.77 -12.82 -8.62
C ALA A 182 16.87 -12.02 -9.55
N ARG A 183 17.31 -11.87 -10.80
CA ARG A 183 16.48 -11.35 -11.91
C ARG A 183 16.44 -12.33 -13.06
N ILE A 184 15.33 -12.31 -13.79
CA ILE A 184 15.17 -13.10 -15.00
C ILE A 184 16.05 -12.53 -16.12
N LEU A 185 16.75 -13.42 -16.82
CA LEU A 185 17.48 -13.10 -18.04
C LEU A 185 16.59 -13.28 -19.27
N HIS A 186 16.01 -14.47 -19.42
CA HIS A 186 15.12 -14.81 -20.52
C HIS A 186 14.26 -16.02 -20.17
N TRP A 187 13.11 -16.13 -20.84
CA TRP A 187 12.25 -17.30 -20.81
C TRP A 187 11.40 -17.30 -22.07
N ASP A 188 11.88 -18.06 -23.05
CA ASP A 188 11.40 -18.01 -24.43
C ASP A 188 10.34 -19.08 -24.72
N GLU A 189 10.35 -20.18 -23.97
CA GLU A 189 9.46 -21.33 -24.15
C GLU A 189 8.82 -21.75 -22.83
N PRO A 190 7.47 -21.85 -22.74
CA PRO A 190 6.77 -22.28 -21.52
C PRO A 190 7.13 -23.68 -21.02
N SER A 191 7.64 -24.54 -21.90
CA SER A 191 8.08 -25.90 -21.57
C SER A 191 9.45 -25.96 -20.89
N LYS A 192 10.19 -24.85 -20.84
CA LYS A 192 11.51 -24.74 -20.21
C LYS A 192 11.42 -23.91 -18.94
N SER A 193 12.38 -24.09 -18.03
CA SER A 193 12.55 -23.20 -16.88
C SER A 193 13.07 -21.83 -17.33
N PRO A 194 12.58 -20.73 -16.74
CA PRO A 194 13.17 -19.41 -16.94
C PRO A 194 14.63 -19.40 -16.49
N VAL A 195 15.49 -18.68 -17.21
CA VAL A 195 16.90 -18.52 -16.83
C VAL A 195 17.06 -17.24 -16.04
N ALA A 196 17.73 -17.31 -14.90
CA ALA A 196 17.99 -16.18 -14.02
C ALA A 196 19.48 -15.98 -13.73
N GLU A 197 19.80 -14.78 -13.23
CA GLU A 197 21.09 -14.49 -12.63
C GLU A 197 20.95 -13.98 -11.21
N ILE A 198 21.88 -14.38 -10.35
CA ILE A 198 21.91 -13.97 -8.94
C ILE A 198 22.41 -12.54 -8.85
N ILE A 199 21.64 -11.71 -8.16
CA ILE A 199 21.98 -10.32 -7.84
C ILE A 199 22.74 -10.31 -6.51
N ASP A 200 22.18 -10.84 -5.44
CA ASP A 200 22.84 -10.85 -4.13
C ASP A 200 22.67 -12.19 -3.42
N VAL A 201 23.70 -12.60 -2.68
CA VAL A 201 23.64 -13.70 -1.71
C VAL A 201 23.32 -13.11 -0.34
N LEU A 202 22.18 -13.48 0.22
CA LEU A 202 21.66 -12.90 1.46
C LEU A 202 22.11 -13.68 2.71
N GLY A 203 22.52 -14.93 2.54
CA GLY A 203 23.01 -15.79 3.62
C GLY A 203 22.42 -17.20 3.53
N ARG A 204 22.52 -17.97 4.62
CA ARG A 204 21.92 -19.30 4.69
C ARG A 204 20.42 -19.22 4.93
N THR A 205 19.63 -20.02 4.20
CA THR A 205 18.20 -20.16 4.47
C THR A 205 17.96 -20.62 5.92
N GLY A 206 16.97 -20.02 6.58
CA GLY A 206 16.67 -20.25 7.99
C GLY A 206 17.56 -19.45 8.97
N ASN A 207 18.59 -18.73 8.50
CA ASN A 207 19.26 -17.73 9.32
C ASN A 207 18.37 -16.47 9.41
N PRO A 208 18.02 -15.98 10.62
CA PRO A 208 17.10 -14.86 10.78
C PRO A 208 17.52 -13.60 10.03
N GLU A 209 18.81 -13.25 10.03
CA GLU A 209 19.31 -12.07 9.34
C GLU A 209 19.10 -12.18 7.82
N ALA A 210 19.34 -13.36 7.24
CA ALA A 210 19.09 -13.61 5.81
C ALA A 210 17.60 -13.50 5.48
N GLU A 211 16.72 -14.06 6.31
CA GLU A 211 15.27 -14.01 6.09
C GLU A 211 14.72 -12.57 6.22
N PHE A 212 15.09 -11.83 7.27
CA PHE A 212 14.65 -10.45 7.45
C PHE A 212 15.18 -9.53 6.35
N ASN A 213 16.45 -9.67 5.96
CA ASN A 213 17.03 -8.88 4.86
C ASN A 213 16.35 -9.20 3.51
N SER A 214 15.92 -10.44 3.31
CA SER A 214 15.12 -10.83 2.13
C SER A 214 13.81 -10.05 2.08
N ILE A 215 13.09 -9.93 3.21
CA ILE A 215 11.83 -9.17 3.30
C ILE A 215 12.08 -7.68 3.02
N VAL A 216 13.10 -7.09 3.65
CA VAL A 216 13.47 -5.68 3.44
C VAL A 216 13.68 -5.38 1.95
N LYS A 217 14.40 -6.26 1.25
CA LYS A 217 14.66 -6.10 -0.18
C LYS A 217 13.43 -6.38 -1.05
N ASP A 218 12.61 -7.37 -0.71
CA ASP A 218 11.39 -7.71 -1.46
C ASP A 218 10.38 -6.56 -1.48
N PHE A 219 10.24 -5.88 -0.35
CA PHE A 219 9.44 -4.65 -0.25
C PHE A 219 10.17 -3.38 -0.71
N ASN A 220 11.41 -3.49 -1.20
CA ASN A 220 12.28 -2.37 -1.60
C ASN A 220 12.38 -1.27 -0.53
N LEU A 221 12.49 -1.68 0.73
CA LEU A 221 12.58 -0.76 1.86
C LEU A 221 14.01 -0.19 1.96
N ILE A 222 14.12 1.14 1.94
CA ILE A 222 15.42 1.81 2.07
C ILE A 222 15.82 1.88 3.54
N THR A 223 16.93 1.25 3.87
CA THR A 223 17.44 1.20 5.26
C THR A 223 18.39 2.34 5.58
N GLU A 224 19.18 2.80 4.61
CA GLU A 224 20.22 3.82 4.82
C GLU A 224 19.70 5.22 4.47
N PHE A 225 20.18 6.24 5.19
CA PHE A 225 19.89 7.63 4.87
C PHE A 225 20.97 8.20 3.96
N PRO A 226 20.61 9.05 2.98
CA PRO A 226 21.59 9.77 2.17
C PRO A 226 22.54 10.64 3.02
N ASP A 227 23.78 10.81 2.57
CA ASP A 227 24.79 11.59 3.30
C ASP A 227 24.37 13.05 3.51
N GLU A 228 23.64 13.64 2.55
CA GLU A 228 23.15 15.01 2.65
C GLU A 228 22.16 15.16 3.81
N VAL A 229 21.31 14.14 4.03
CA VAL A 229 20.36 14.09 5.16
C VAL A 229 21.12 14.00 6.48
N LEU A 230 22.12 13.11 6.56
CA LEU A 230 22.93 12.93 7.76
C LEU A 230 23.74 14.19 8.09
N GLN A 231 24.28 14.88 7.09
CA GLN A 231 24.98 16.15 7.29
C GLN A 231 24.04 17.26 7.76
N GLU A 232 22.83 17.33 7.22
CA GLU A 232 21.85 18.35 7.59
C GLU A 232 21.49 18.26 9.09
N ILE A 233 21.17 17.06 9.57
CA ILE A 233 20.76 16.85 10.96
C ILE A 233 21.88 17.10 11.98
N THR A 234 23.16 17.09 11.60
CA THR A 234 24.28 17.34 12.53
C THR A 234 24.18 18.72 13.20
N LYS A 235 23.59 19.70 12.51
CA LYS A 235 23.44 21.09 12.96
C LYS A 235 22.21 21.30 13.86
N ILE A 236 21.35 20.29 13.97
CA ILE A 236 20.11 20.36 14.75
C ILE A 236 20.42 20.06 16.22
N HIS A 237 19.87 20.90 17.10
CA HIS A 237 20.02 20.82 18.54
C HIS A 237 18.67 20.99 19.23
N PRO A 238 18.46 20.33 20.39
CA PRO A 238 17.26 20.52 21.20
C PRO A 238 17.21 21.95 21.78
N PRO A 239 16.03 22.42 22.22
CA PRO A 239 15.90 23.73 22.84
C PRO A 239 16.76 23.84 24.10
N GLN A 240 17.24 25.05 24.36
CA GLN A 240 17.88 25.39 25.62
C GLN A 240 16.85 25.83 26.65
N ASN A 241 17.22 25.78 27.93
CA ASN A 241 16.36 26.25 29.01
C ASN A 241 16.38 27.79 29.12
N ARG A 242 15.62 28.47 28.24
CA ARG A 242 15.45 29.94 28.22
C ARG A 242 13.97 30.34 28.01
N VAL A 243 13.66 31.63 28.01
CA VAL A 243 12.30 32.12 27.71
C VAL A 243 12.10 32.21 26.20
N TYR A 244 10.99 31.66 25.71
CA TYR A 244 10.60 31.68 24.30
C TYR A 244 9.31 32.47 24.13
N LYS A 245 9.39 33.71 23.64
CA LYS A 245 8.21 34.60 23.53
C LYS A 245 7.15 34.10 22.55
N SER A 246 7.53 33.28 21.57
CA SER A 246 6.63 32.76 20.54
C SER A 246 5.91 31.47 20.93
N ARG A 247 6.26 30.84 22.06
CA ARG A 247 5.75 29.52 22.45
C ARG A 247 5.09 29.57 23.81
N ARG A 248 3.96 28.87 23.95
CA ARG A 248 3.32 28.68 25.26
C ARG A 248 4.19 27.80 26.16
N ASP A 249 4.34 28.21 27.41
CA ASP A 249 5.26 27.57 28.34
C ASP A 249 4.51 26.67 29.33
N PHE A 250 4.67 25.36 29.18
CA PHE A 250 4.12 24.33 30.06
C PHE A 250 5.18 23.66 30.92
N ARG A 251 6.41 24.18 30.97
CA ARG A 251 7.53 23.54 31.70
C ARG A 251 7.28 23.41 33.21
N ASN A 252 6.38 24.23 33.76
CA ASN A 252 5.98 24.21 35.16
C ASN A 252 4.80 23.28 35.45
N GLU A 253 4.12 22.75 34.43
CA GLU A 253 3.01 21.82 34.59
C GLU A 253 3.52 20.38 34.74
N ASN A 254 2.67 19.50 35.27
CA ASN A 254 2.97 18.07 35.38
C ASN A 254 2.69 17.38 34.03
N VAL A 255 3.66 17.46 33.13
CA VAL A 255 3.61 16.81 31.82
C VAL A 255 4.27 15.42 31.91
N ILE A 256 3.63 14.39 31.37
CA ILE A 256 4.10 12.99 31.39
C ILE A 256 3.99 12.32 30.02
N THR A 257 4.81 11.32 29.74
CA THR A 257 4.65 10.43 28.57
C THR A 257 4.31 9.01 29.05
N ILE A 258 3.57 8.24 28.25
CA ILE A 258 3.16 6.87 28.56
C ILE A 258 3.35 6.00 27.32
N ASP A 259 4.39 5.16 27.33
CA ASP A 259 4.88 4.48 26.12
C ASP A 259 5.14 2.98 26.36
N PRO A 260 5.34 2.17 25.32
CA PRO A 260 5.96 0.85 25.48
C PRO A 260 7.34 0.95 26.15
N GLU A 261 7.75 -0.09 26.87
CA GLU A 261 9.04 -0.12 27.57
C GLU A 261 10.24 0.02 26.61
N ASP A 262 10.12 -0.55 25.41
CA ASP A 262 11.10 -0.55 24.33
C ASP A 262 11.09 0.69 23.43
N ALA A 263 10.14 1.61 23.61
CA ALA A 263 10.10 2.86 22.86
C ALA A 263 11.28 3.79 23.18
N LYS A 264 11.74 4.53 22.17
CA LYS A 264 12.85 5.52 22.29
C LYS A 264 12.45 6.92 21.81
N ASP A 265 11.49 6.95 20.91
CA ASP A 265 10.77 8.05 20.30
C ASP A 265 9.45 8.29 21.06
N PHE A 266 9.47 9.23 22.01
CA PHE A 266 8.26 9.62 22.74
C PHE A 266 7.66 10.82 22.03
N ASP A 267 6.59 10.63 21.27
CA ASP A 267 6.04 11.66 20.40
C ASP A 267 4.90 12.45 21.05
N ASP A 268 4.22 11.88 22.04
CA ASP A 268 3.09 12.50 22.72
C ASP A 268 3.27 12.55 24.25
N ALA A 269 2.77 13.63 24.84
CA ALA A 269 2.75 13.83 26.28
C ALA A 269 1.42 14.44 26.74
N LEU A 270 1.05 14.16 27.98
CA LEU A 270 -0.21 14.58 28.58
C LEU A 270 0.02 15.43 29.83
N SER A 271 -0.81 16.45 30.02
CA SER A 271 -0.93 17.18 31.28
C SER A 271 -2.39 17.48 31.59
N LEU A 272 -2.72 17.64 32.88
CA LEU A 272 -4.06 17.96 33.31
C LEU A 272 -4.02 18.88 34.53
N LYS A 273 -4.77 19.97 34.47
CA LYS A 273 -4.89 20.95 35.55
C LYS A 273 -6.34 21.26 35.84
N LYS A 274 -6.76 21.21 37.10
CA LYS A 274 -8.11 21.66 37.48
C LYS A 274 -8.17 23.19 37.49
N LEU A 275 -9.21 23.74 36.86
CA LEU A 275 -9.50 25.17 36.80
C LEU A 275 -10.41 25.60 37.96
N GLU A 276 -10.45 26.91 38.23
CA GLU A 276 -11.25 27.49 39.32
C GLU A 276 -12.76 27.25 39.15
N ASN A 277 -13.23 27.18 37.90
CA ASN A 277 -14.63 26.89 37.56
C ASN A 277 -15.01 25.40 37.70
N GLY A 278 -14.06 24.55 38.11
CA GLY A 278 -14.25 23.11 38.27
C GLY A 278 -13.97 22.27 37.01
N ASN A 279 -13.76 22.91 35.85
CA ASN A 279 -13.34 22.22 34.63
C ASN A 279 -11.86 21.79 34.73
N PHE A 280 -11.39 21.06 33.73
CA PHE A 280 -10.00 20.71 33.55
C PHE A 280 -9.43 21.39 32.30
N LEU A 281 -8.18 21.83 32.40
CA LEU A 281 -7.35 22.18 31.27
C LEU A 281 -6.47 20.96 30.95
N LEU A 282 -6.83 20.25 29.88
CA LEU A 282 -6.11 19.11 29.34
C LEU A 282 -5.11 19.60 28.29
N GLY A 283 -3.83 19.28 28.47
CA GLY A 283 -2.79 19.51 27.47
C GLY A 283 -2.41 18.20 26.80
N ILE A 284 -2.56 18.14 25.47
CA ILE A 284 -2.05 17.07 24.62
C ILE A 284 -0.90 17.66 23.81
N HIS A 285 0.33 17.25 24.11
CA HIS A 285 1.55 17.86 23.61
C HIS A 285 2.24 16.90 22.65
N ILE A 286 2.27 17.22 21.36
CA ILE A 286 2.91 16.41 20.32
C ILE A 286 4.29 16.99 20.00
N ALA A 287 5.31 16.16 19.82
CA ALA A 287 6.64 16.58 19.41
C ALA A 287 6.59 17.44 18.14
N ASP A 288 7.22 18.61 18.18
CA ASP A 288 7.21 19.56 17.06
C ASP A 288 8.27 19.19 16.02
N VAL A 289 8.02 18.13 15.26
CA VAL A 289 8.92 17.65 14.19
C VAL A 289 9.08 18.72 13.11
N SER A 290 8.00 19.42 12.75
CA SER A 290 7.97 20.47 11.74
C SER A 290 8.90 21.64 12.04
N TYR A 291 9.21 21.90 13.31
CA TYR A 291 10.20 22.91 13.67
C TYR A 291 11.62 22.54 13.21
N TYR A 292 11.96 21.25 13.19
CA TYR A 292 13.30 20.77 12.83
C TYR A 292 13.41 20.34 11.37
N VAL A 293 12.30 19.95 10.76
CA VAL A 293 12.23 19.48 9.38
C VAL A 293 11.52 20.53 8.54
N ASN A 294 12.31 21.41 7.93
CA ASN A 294 11.77 22.46 7.07
C ASN A 294 11.27 21.88 5.74
N GLU A 295 10.21 22.45 5.20
CA GLU A 295 9.67 22.08 3.90
C GLU A 295 10.75 22.15 2.80
N ASN A 296 10.81 21.14 1.94
CA ASN A 296 11.78 20.99 0.86
C ASN A 296 13.25 20.87 1.28
N SER A 297 13.54 20.63 2.56
CA SER A 297 14.86 20.21 3.02
C SER A 297 15.22 18.78 2.57
N ASN A 298 16.48 18.35 2.70
CA ASN A 298 16.84 16.97 2.34
C ASN A 298 16.13 15.98 3.26
N VAL A 299 16.00 16.32 4.54
CA VAL A 299 15.28 15.51 5.53
C VAL A 299 13.79 15.40 5.16
N ASP A 300 13.14 16.49 4.74
CA ASP A 300 11.74 16.48 4.30
C ASP A 300 11.52 15.65 3.03
N ILE A 301 12.39 15.80 2.03
CA ILE A 301 12.33 15.00 0.79
C ILE A 301 12.44 13.51 1.10
N GLU A 302 13.40 13.13 1.96
CA GLU A 302 13.60 11.74 2.37
C GLU A 302 12.42 11.21 3.22
N ALA A 303 11.93 11.99 4.18
CA ALA A 303 10.78 11.62 5.01
C ALA A 303 9.52 11.41 4.15
N ARG A 304 9.30 12.29 3.15
CA ARG A 304 8.19 12.16 2.19
C ARG A 304 8.35 10.92 1.31
N TYR A 305 9.57 10.60 0.88
CA TYR A 305 9.85 9.40 0.09
C TYR A 305 9.57 8.12 0.90
N ARG A 306 9.99 8.08 2.16
CA ARG A 306 9.73 6.95 3.08
C ARG A 306 8.27 6.84 3.49
N GLY A 307 7.60 7.97 3.72
CA GLY A 307 6.19 8.09 4.09
C GLY A 307 5.84 7.67 5.52
N THR A 308 6.42 6.57 6.03
CA THR A 308 6.19 6.06 7.39
C THR A 308 7.39 5.27 7.89
N SER A 309 7.55 5.15 9.21
CA SER A 309 8.46 4.17 9.79
C SER A 309 7.89 2.77 9.57
N VAL A 310 8.75 1.80 9.22
CA VAL A 310 8.35 0.39 9.01
C VAL A 310 8.86 -0.45 10.18
N TYR A 311 7.93 -1.01 10.93
CA TYR A 311 8.22 -1.84 12.11
C TYR A 311 8.23 -3.32 11.70
N LEU A 312 9.43 -3.91 11.68
CA LEU A 312 9.63 -5.34 11.48
C LEU A 312 9.77 -6.03 12.84
N VAL A 313 9.76 -7.37 12.82
CA VAL A 313 9.93 -8.17 14.04
C VAL A 313 11.30 -7.96 14.69
N ASP A 314 12.36 -7.77 13.90
CA ASP A 314 13.74 -7.69 14.41
C ASP A 314 14.28 -6.26 14.56
N ARG A 315 13.72 -5.29 13.82
CA ARG A 315 14.18 -3.90 13.74
C ARG A 315 13.08 -2.93 13.30
N VAL A 316 13.37 -1.64 13.42
CA VAL A 316 12.59 -0.56 12.82
C VAL A 316 13.40 0.06 11.68
N ILE A 317 12.77 0.29 10.54
CA ILE A 317 13.31 1.14 9.47
C ILE A 317 12.67 2.52 9.65
N PRO A 318 13.40 3.50 10.20
CA PRO A 318 12.79 4.75 10.62
C PRO A 318 12.54 5.68 9.43
N MET A 319 11.46 6.46 9.53
CA MET A 319 11.14 7.54 8.58
C MET A 319 12.13 8.71 8.71
N LEU A 320 12.55 9.01 9.93
CA LEU A 320 13.48 10.09 10.25
C LEU A 320 14.77 9.52 10.85
N PRO A 321 15.93 10.18 10.63
CA PRO A 321 17.16 9.76 11.28
C PRO A 321 17.04 9.71 12.81
N GLU A 322 17.70 8.74 13.45
CA GLU A 322 17.56 8.50 14.90
C GLU A 322 17.89 9.73 15.76
N LYS A 323 18.84 10.57 15.33
CA LYS A 323 19.15 11.84 16.02
C LYS A 323 17.92 12.74 16.13
N LEU A 324 17.09 12.80 15.09
CA LEU A 324 15.85 13.57 15.13
C LEU A 324 14.79 12.85 15.97
N SER A 325 14.47 11.61 15.65
CA SER A 325 13.37 10.88 16.30
C SER A 325 13.66 10.63 17.79
N ASN A 326 14.79 10.02 18.12
CA ASN A 326 15.07 9.46 19.44
C ASN A 326 15.68 10.48 20.42
N GLU A 327 16.26 11.58 19.91
CA GLU A 327 16.97 12.56 20.75
C GLU A 327 16.33 13.95 20.76
N VAL A 328 16.20 14.57 19.59
CA VAL A 328 15.82 15.98 19.48
C VAL A 328 14.30 16.16 19.64
N CYS A 329 13.51 15.36 18.92
CA CYS A 329 12.06 15.41 18.95
C CYS A 329 11.48 14.63 20.14
N SER A 330 12.02 13.44 20.44
CA SER A 330 11.58 12.59 21.56
C SER A 330 11.45 13.40 22.85
N LEU A 331 10.27 13.31 23.47
CA LEU A 331 9.86 14.03 24.67
C LEU A 331 10.50 13.48 25.95
N GLN A 332 11.83 13.37 25.93
CA GLN A 332 12.65 12.80 26.98
C GLN A 332 12.46 13.53 28.33
N PRO A 333 12.49 12.78 29.45
CA PRO A 333 12.27 13.35 30.78
C PRO A 333 13.34 14.39 31.16
N ASN A 334 12.92 15.40 31.91
CA ASN A 334 13.74 16.47 32.49
C ASN A 334 14.48 17.36 31.48
N LYS A 335 14.11 17.30 30.19
CA LYS A 335 14.68 18.15 29.15
C LYS A 335 13.59 19.02 28.52
N PRO A 336 13.89 20.30 28.20
CA PRO A 336 12.97 21.12 27.44
C PRO A 336 12.77 20.52 26.04
N ARG A 337 11.53 20.54 25.56
CA ARG A 337 11.16 20.05 24.23
C ARG A 337 10.12 20.95 23.60
N TYR A 338 10.30 21.22 22.31
CA TYR A 338 9.30 21.91 21.51
C TYR A 338 8.18 20.95 21.18
N THR A 339 6.96 21.43 21.37
CA THR A 339 5.74 20.69 21.08
C THR A 339 4.77 21.55 20.32
N PHE A 340 3.89 20.92 19.57
CA PHE A 340 2.66 21.50 19.08
C PHE A 340 1.53 20.94 19.93
N SER A 341 0.82 21.80 20.65
CA SER A 341 -0.13 21.35 21.68
C SER A 341 -1.56 21.65 21.34
N VAL A 342 -2.42 20.67 21.58
CA VAL A 342 -3.87 20.84 21.63
C VAL A 342 -4.26 21.01 23.10
N ILE A 343 -4.79 22.18 23.44
CA ILE A 343 -5.12 22.59 24.80
C ILE A 343 -6.65 22.64 24.89
N VAL A 344 -7.23 21.82 25.74
CA VAL A 344 -8.67 21.58 25.77
C VAL A 344 -9.22 21.93 27.15
N GLU A 345 -10.18 22.84 27.21
CA GLU A 345 -11.01 22.99 28.39
C GLU A 345 -12.11 21.92 28.34
N ILE A 346 -12.09 21.01 29.31
CA ILE A 346 -12.97 19.84 29.36
C ILE A 346 -13.65 19.75 30.73
N THR A 347 -14.94 19.45 30.76
CA THR A 347 -15.68 19.29 32.03
C THR A 347 -15.34 17.97 32.73
N GLU A 348 -15.78 17.81 33.98
CA GLU A 348 -15.64 16.54 34.72
C GLU A 348 -16.43 15.36 34.09
N ASN A 349 -17.28 15.63 33.11
CA ASN A 349 -18.06 14.66 32.32
C ASN A 349 -17.49 14.46 30.90
N ALA A 350 -16.25 14.89 30.66
CA ALA A 350 -15.57 14.81 29.38
C ALA A 350 -16.30 15.56 28.24
N GLU A 351 -17.01 16.65 28.54
CA GLU A 351 -17.54 17.56 27.52
C GLU A 351 -16.48 18.61 27.17
N VAL A 352 -16.17 18.77 25.88
CA VAL A 352 -15.26 19.80 25.39
C VAL A 352 -16.00 21.14 25.38
N ILE A 353 -15.48 22.11 26.13
CA ILE A 353 -16.04 23.47 26.21
C ILE A 353 -15.42 24.37 25.16
N ASN A 354 -14.08 24.37 25.10
CA ASN A 354 -13.31 25.09 24.09
C ASN A 354 -11.96 24.41 23.91
N TYR A 355 -11.27 24.74 22.82
CA TYR A 355 -9.91 24.30 22.58
C TYR A 355 -9.07 25.42 21.97
N ASP A 356 -7.76 25.25 22.05
CA ASP A 356 -6.79 26.07 21.37
C ASP A 356 -5.61 25.21 20.92
N ILE A 357 -5.00 25.57 19.80
CA ILE A 357 -3.85 24.87 19.22
C ILE A 357 -2.69 25.86 19.14
N ALA A 358 -1.54 25.49 19.73
CA ALA A 358 -0.41 26.41 19.80
C ALA A 358 0.94 25.68 19.81
N GLU A 359 1.94 26.33 19.20
CA GLU A 359 3.34 26.03 19.47
C GLU A 359 3.65 26.26 20.95
N SER A 360 4.38 25.30 21.54
CA SER A 360 4.63 25.28 22.96
C SER A 360 6.00 24.68 23.29
N ILE A 361 6.36 24.78 24.57
CA ILE A 361 7.53 24.16 25.16
C ILE A 361 7.15 23.46 26.47
N ILE A 362 7.57 22.21 26.63
CA ILE A 362 7.32 21.40 27.82
C ILE A 362 8.63 20.93 28.46
N ILE A 363 8.53 20.44 29.70
CA ILE A 363 9.50 19.50 30.28
C ILE A 363 8.71 18.28 30.72
N ASN A 364 8.96 17.13 30.11
CA ASN A 364 8.40 15.87 30.58
C ASN A 364 8.95 15.58 31.99
N LYS A 365 8.08 15.51 32.99
CA LYS A 365 8.47 15.26 34.39
C LYS A 365 8.83 13.79 34.61
N ARG A 366 8.14 12.88 33.92
CA ARG A 366 8.32 11.44 34.09
C ARG A 366 7.80 10.70 32.87
N ARG A 367 8.65 9.84 32.31
CA ARG A 367 8.24 8.77 31.39
C ARG A 367 7.64 7.63 32.23
N PHE A 368 6.46 7.16 31.85
CA PHE A 368 5.88 5.93 32.34
C PHE A 368 5.84 4.89 31.22
N ASN A 369 5.90 3.61 31.58
CA ASN A 369 5.43 2.56 30.69
C ASN A 369 3.97 2.17 30.98
N TYR A 370 3.31 1.50 30.03
CA TYR A 370 1.91 1.07 30.18
C TYR A 370 1.64 0.20 31.42
N ASN A 371 2.59 -0.66 31.79
CA ASN A 371 2.43 -1.54 32.97
C ASN A 371 2.47 -0.75 34.28
N GLU A 372 3.33 0.27 34.38
CA GLU A 372 3.38 1.18 35.52
C GLU A 372 2.05 1.92 35.69
N VAL A 373 1.54 2.53 34.60
CA VAL A 373 0.26 3.26 34.64
C VAL A 373 -0.89 2.34 35.00
N LYS A 374 -0.93 1.13 34.42
CA LYS A 374 -1.93 0.11 34.78
C LYS A 374 -1.88 -0.20 36.28
N ASN A 375 -0.68 -0.44 36.83
CA ASN A 375 -0.51 -0.71 38.25
C ASN A 375 -0.95 0.47 39.14
N ILE A 376 -0.67 1.70 38.72
CA ILE A 376 -1.12 2.91 39.44
C ILE A 376 -2.64 3.01 39.43
N ILE A 377 -3.30 2.73 38.30
CA ILE A 377 -4.76 2.71 38.20
C ILE A 377 -5.37 1.64 39.12
N ASP A 378 -4.80 0.43 39.12
CA ASP A 378 -5.30 -0.70 39.88
C ASP A 378 -5.11 -0.52 41.40
N THR A 379 -3.93 -0.04 41.81
CA THR A 379 -3.56 0.07 43.24
C THR A 379 -3.86 1.43 43.85
N LYS A 380 -4.08 2.46 43.02
CA LYS A 380 -4.21 3.88 43.41
C LYS A 380 -3.00 4.38 44.21
N LYS A 381 -1.80 3.90 43.88
CA LYS A 381 -0.54 4.26 44.52
C LYS A 381 0.55 4.45 43.47
N GLY A 382 1.45 5.40 43.70
CA GLY A 382 2.62 5.66 42.86
C GLY A 382 2.86 7.14 42.63
N ASP A 383 3.88 7.45 41.83
CA ASP A 383 4.22 8.81 41.44
C ASP A 383 3.11 9.42 40.58
N LEU A 384 2.80 10.70 40.80
CA LEU A 384 1.79 11.45 40.03
C LEU A 384 0.42 10.75 39.95
N VAL A 385 0.07 9.98 41.00
CA VAL A 385 -1.16 9.19 41.06
C VAL A 385 -2.42 10.02 40.81
N ASP A 386 -2.51 11.23 41.38
CA ASP A 386 -3.67 12.09 41.21
C ASP A 386 -3.87 12.53 39.75
N LEU A 387 -2.77 12.82 39.04
CA LEU A 387 -2.78 13.16 37.63
C LEU A 387 -3.24 11.95 36.79
N ILE A 388 -2.66 10.77 37.03
CA ILE A 388 -2.98 9.56 36.28
C ILE A 388 -4.44 9.13 36.49
N LEU A 389 -4.92 9.16 37.73
CA LEU A 389 -6.31 8.79 38.03
C LEU A 389 -7.30 9.80 37.44
N ALA A 390 -6.96 11.09 37.39
CA ALA A 390 -7.79 12.11 36.75
C ALA A 390 -7.84 11.94 35.23
N LEU A 391 -6.69 11.71 34.58
CA LEU A 391 -6.61 11.38 33.15
C LEU A 391 -7.39 10.11 32.83
N TYR A 392 -7.25 9.05 33.65
CA TYR A 392 -7.97 7.80 33.47
C TYR A 392 -9.50 7.98 33.60
N LYS A 393 -9.97 8.77 34.57
CA LYS A 393 -11.40 9.05 34.72
C LYS A 393 -11.97 9.73 33.46
N LEU A 394 -11.25 10.70 32.90
CA LEU A 394 -11.65 11.39 31.67
C LEU A 394 -11.62 10.44 30.47
N SER A 395 -10.58 9.63 30.31
CA SER A 395 -10.48 8.70 29.17
C SER A 395 -11.60 7.66 29.15
N VAL A 396 -12.00 7.13 30.32
CA VAL A 396 -13.15 6.21 30.43
C VAL A 396 -14.45 6.87 29.95
N GLN A 397 -14.66 8.14 30.29
CA GLN A 397 -15.84 8.88 29.85
C GLN A 397 -15.81 9.19 28.34
N LEU A 398 -14.65 9.61 27.81
CA LEU A 398 -14.45 9.82 26.38
C LEU A 398 -14.74 8.54 25.59
N ARG A 399 -14.19 7.41 26.04
CA ARG A 399 -14.41 6.10 25.43
C ARG A 399 -15.88 5.73 25.41
N LYS A 400 -16.57 5.89 26.55
CA LYS A 400 -18.01 5.62 26.65
C LYS A 400 -18.80 6.43 25.61
N LYS A 401 -18.57 7.74 25.54
CA LYS A 401 -19.23 8.62 24.56
C LYS A 401 -18.93 8.20 23.13
N ARG A 402 -17.67 7.89 22.81
CA ARG A 402 -17.26 7.42 21.47
C ARG A 402 -18.08 6.21 21.01
N PHE A 403 -18.31 5.24 21.89
CA PHE A 403 -19.14 4.07 21.58
C PHE A 403 -20.64 4.40 21.51
N GLU A 404 -21.13 5.29 22.36
CA GLU A 404 -22.52 5.79 22.29
C GLU A 404 -22.80 6.56 20.98
N GLU A 405 -21.80 7.26 20.45
CA GLU A 405 -21.82 7.96 19.15
C GLU A 405 -21.67 7.01 17.94
N GLY A 406 -21.52 5.70 18.15
CA GLY A 406 -21.42 4.70 17.08
C GLY A 406 -19.99 4.31 16.69
N GLY A 407 -18.99 4.62 17.52
CA GLY A 407 -17.63 4.11 17.37
C GLY A 407 -17.61 2.58 17.35
N ILE A 408 -16.89 1.98 16.40
CA ILE A 408 -16.74 0.53 16.29
C ILE A 408 -15.32 0.16 16.72
N ASN A 409 -15.20 -0.88 17.55
CA ASN A 409 -13.91 -1.49 17.86
C ASN A 409 -13.74 -2.77 17.03
N PHE A 410 -12.69 -2.82 16.21
CA PHE A 410 -12.31 -4.04 15.50
C PHE A 410 -11.39 -4.85 16.41
N ASN A 411 -11.88 -5.95 16.97
CA ASN A 411 -11.05 -6.85 17.76
C ASN A 411 -10.09 -7.61 16.83
N THR A 412 -8.87 -7.11 16.67
CA THR A 412 -7.77 -7.85 16.04
C THR A 412 -6.81 -8.35 17.11
N THR A 413 -6.49 -9.64 17.08
CA THR A 413 -5.44 -10.19 17.93
C THR A 413 -4.08 -9.82 17.35
N GLU A 414 -3.29 -9.08 18.12
CA GLU A 414 -1.91 -8.73 17.78
C GLU A 414 -0.93 -9.56 18.59
N TYR A 415 0.22 -9.89 17.98
CA TYR A 415 1.30 -10.63 18.63
C TYR A 415 2.59 -9.81 18.67
N LYS A 416 3.35 -9.96 19.76
CA LYS A 416 4.73 -9.51 19.91
C LYS A 416 5.64 -10.74 19.96
N PHE A 417 6.68 -10.74 19.13
CA PHE A 417 7.70 -11.78 19.13
C PHE A 417 8.88 -11.33 20.00
N ILE A 418 9.33 -12.19 20.91
CA ILE A 418 10.56 -11.99 21.66
C ILE A 418 11.65 -12.79 20.97
N LEU A 419 12.73 -12.11 20.62
CA LEU A 419 13.88 -12.69 19.95
C LEU A 419 15.05 -12.85 20.92
N ASP A 420 15.92 -13.84 20.69
CA ASP A 420 17.22 -13.94 21.35
C ASP A 420 18.26 -12.97 20.72
N ALA A 421 19.52 -13.07 21.17
CA ALA A 421 20.60 -12.20 20.69
C ALA A 421 20.92 -12.42 19.21
N GLU A 422 20.71 -13.65 18.72
CA GLU A 422 20.89 -14.09 17.34
C GLU A 422 19.63 -13.88 16.48
N LYS A 423 18.61 -13.19 17.01
CA LYS A 423 17.33 -12.85 16.36
C LYS A 423 16.41 -14.03 16.06
N PHE A 424 16.63 -15.19 16.69
CA PHE A 424 15.66 -16.29 16.62
C PHE A 424 14.47 -16.03 17.56
N PRO A 425 13.24 -16.32 17.11
CA PRO A 425 12.06 -16.16 17.96
C PRO A 425 12.03 -17.23 19.06
N ILE A 426 12.03 -16.80 20.31
CA ILE A 426 11.98 -17.67 21.50
C ILE A 426 10.61 -17.68 22.18
N GLN A 427 9.81 -16.64 21.97
CA GLN A 427 8.47 -16.52 22.56
C GLN A 427 7.55 -15.66 21.70
N VAL A 428 6.26 -16.00 21.73
CA VAL A 428 5.18 -15.18 21.16
C VAL A 428 4.27 -14.74 22.31
N ILE A 429 3.97 -13.45 22.38
CA ILE A 429 3.13 -12.83 23.41
C ILE A 429 1.95 -12.17 22.71
N GLU A 430 0.73 -12.46 23.14
CA GLU A 430 -0.45 -11.72 22.68
C GLU A 430 -0.46 -10.32 23.30
N LYS A 431 -0.64 -9.28 22.48
CA LYS A 431 -0.75 -7.92 22.98
C LYS A 431 -2.17 -7.69 23.50
N GLU A 432 -2.29 -7.35 24.77
CA GLU A 432 -3.57 -6.99 25.38
C GLU A 432 -3.76 -5.46 25.43
N SER A 433 -4.96 -5.00 25.08
CA SER A 433 -5.39 -3.63 25.36
C SER A 433 -5.67 -3.48 26.85
N THR A 434 -4.90 -2.64 27.51
CA THR A 434 -5.04 -2.33 28.95
C THR A 434 -5.67 -0.95 29.17
N ALA A 435 -6.11 -0.68 30.40
CA ALA A 435 -6.59 0.64 30.81
C ALA A 435 -5.58 1.77 30.51
N ALA A 436 -4.28 1.48 30.61
CA ALA A 436 -3.22 2.44 30.30
C ALA A 436 -3.13 2.73 28.79
N THR A 437 -3.19 1.70 27.94
CA THR A 437 -3.18 1.89 26.48
C THR A 437 -4.42 2.64 26.00
N GLN A 438 -5.59 2.32 26.57
CA GLN A 438 -6.85 2.99 26.24
C GLN A 438 -6.86 4.44 26.71
N LEU A 439 -6.21 4.76 27.83
CA LEU A 439 -6.06 6.13 28.29
C LEU A 439 -5.39 7.02 27.24
N VAL A 440 -4.25 6.59 26.71
CA VAL A 440 -3.53 7.34 25.67
C VAL A 440 -4.35 7.37 24.37
N GLU A 441 -4.93 6.22 23.96
CA GLU A 441 -5.76 6.10 22.75
C GLU A 441 -6.86 7.19 22.70
N GLU A 442 -7.64 7.36 23.77
CA GLU A 442 -8.77 8.30 23.75
C GLU A 442 -8.32 9.76 23.69
N PHE A 443 -7.16 10.11 24.26
CA PHE A 443 -6.64 11.48 24.14
C PHE A 443 -6.06 11.76 22.76
N MET A 444 -5.38 10.78 22.14
CA MET A 444 -4.93 10.92 20.75
C MET A 444 -6.10 11.03 19.79
N LEU A 445 -7.17 10.24 19.98
CA LEU A 445 -8.41 10.35 19.21
C LEU A 445 -9.08 11.72 19.39
N LEU A 446 -9.10 12.25 20.62
CA LEU A 446 -9.64 13.59 20.89
C LEU A 446 -8.84 14.68 20.18
N ALA A 447 -7.51 14.66 20.27
CA ALA A 447 -6.64 15.60 19.57
C ALA A 447 -6.87 15.54 18.05
N ASN A 448 -6.88 14.34 17.47
CA ASN A 448 -7.10 14.14 16.03
C ASN A 448 -8.48 14.66 15.60
N LYS A 449 -9.54 14.43 16.38
CA LYS A 449 -10.90 14.96 16.11
C LYS A 449 -10.90 16.48 16.11
N ILE A 450 -10.27 17.11 17.11
CA ILE A 450 -10.17 18.57 17.23
C ILE A 450 -9.40 19.16 16.05
N VAL A 451 -8.22 18.62 15.72
CA VAL A 451 -7.40 19.11 14.61
C VAL A 451 -8.14 18.95 13.29
N ALA A 452 -8.77 17.80 13.05
CA ALA A 452 -9.57 17.57 11.83
C ALA A 452 -10.71 18.59 11.68
N GLN A 453 -11.38 18.96 12.78
CA GLN A 453 -12.41 20.00 12.76
C GLN A 453 -11.82 21.39 12.52
N HIS A 454 -10.66 21.69 13.11
CA HIS A 454 -9.99 22.99 12.98
C HIS A 454 -9.47 23.25 11.56
N ILE A 455 -8.97 22.23 10.86
CA ILE A 455 -8.49 22.39 9.48
C ILE A 455 -9.62 22.37 8.44
N GLN A 456 -10.81 21.91 8.82
CA GLN A 456 -11.99 21.90 7.95
C GLN A 456 -12.62 23.31 7.85
N THR A 457 -12.49 24.11 8.90
CA THR A 457 -12.92 25.51 8.94
C THR A 457 -11.94 26.42 8.23
#